data_AF-A0A9D9L7M3-F1
#
_entry.id   AF-A0A9D9L7M3-F1
#
_cell.length_a   1.000
_cell.length_b   1.000
_cell.length_c   1.000
_cell.angle_alpha   90.00
_cell.angle_beta   90.00
_cell.angle_gamma   90.00
#
_symmetry.space_group_name_H-M   'P 1'
#
loop_
_entity.id
_entity.type
_entity.pdbx_description
1 polymer ?
#
loop_
_entity_poly.entity_id
_entity_poly.type
_entity_poly.pdbx_seq_one_letter_code
_entity_poly.pdbx_strand_id
1 'polypeptide(L)'
;TDDWTAVQGLRWGSTNGKLHAYQLLPENPPASEVIGKLLSGQSAALFQKRATCQLFWSAAPGLKPPLLRELAVRAGIPVLSTTNDGIYAGCGFIGIHAHSDGLKTLRLLGDGAPRELLSDMAWPAGTSEITLRMRKGETRIFVME
;
A
#
# COMPACT_ATOMS: atom_id res chain seq x y z
N THR A 1 -17.45 -32.84 -1.18
CA THR A 1 -18.55 -32.82 -0.19
C THR A 1 -18.09 -31.94 0.94
N ASP A 2 -18.51 -30.69 0.90
CA ASP A 2 -18.10 -29.70 1.88
C ASP A 2 -18.86 -29.96 3.17
N ASP A 3 -18.20 -30.64 4.09
CA ASP A 3 -18.76 -30.92 5.40
C ASP A 3 -18.65 -29.66 6.28
N TRP A 4 -19.66 -28.81 6.15
CA TRP A 4 -19.79 -27.53 6.88
C TRP A 4 -20.09 -27.71 8.37
N THR A 5 -20.21 -28.95 8.88
CA THR A 5 -20.34 -29.20 10.31
C THR A 5 -19.14 -28.70 11.10
N ALA A 6 -17.94 -28.64 10.49
CA ALA A 6 -16.72 -28.15 11.12
C ALA A 6 -16.73 -26.65 11.48
N VAL A 7 -17.67 -25.87 10.92
CA VAL A 7 -17.78 -24.42 11.18
C VAL A 7 -19.05 -24.03 11.95
N GLN A 8 -19.95 -24.98 12.22
CA GLN A 8 -21.11 -24.72 13.07
C GLN A 8 -20.65 -24.46 14.51
N GLY A 9 -20.90 -23.24 15.02
CA GLY A 9 -20.56 -22.84 16.38
C GLY A 9 -19.29 -21.98 16.52
N LEU A 10 -18.55 -21.77 15.44
CA LEU A 10 -17.41 -20.84 15.45
C LEU A 10 -17.90 -19.39 15.51
N ARG A 11 -17.27 -18.58 16.36
CA ARG A 11 -17.47 -17.12 16.41
C ARG A 11 -16.31 -16.41 15.74
N TRP A 12 -16.58 -15.29 15.09
CA TRP A 12 -15.52 -14.37 14.62
C TRP A 12 -14.68 -13.90 15.81
N GLY A 13 -13.36 -14.05 15.71
CA GLY A 13 -12.40 -13.68 16.75
C GLY A 13 -10.96 -13.78 16.25
N SER A 14 -10.02 -13.18 16.98
CA SER A 14 -8.60 -13.38 16.74
C SER A 14 -8.15 -14.73 17.32
N THR A 15 -7.32 -15.45 16.58
CA THR A 15 -6.70 -16.68 17.08
C THR A 15 -5.91 -16.39 18.37
N ASN A 16 -6.18 -17.16 19.43
CA ASN A 16 -5.53 -17.15 20.75
C ASN A 16 -5.92 -16.04 21.75
N GLY A 17 -6.97 -15.24 21.52
CA GLY A 17 -7.50 -14.31 22.53
C GLY A 17 -6.51 -13.25 23.04
N LYS A 18 -5.32 -13.15 22.42
CA LYS A 18 -4.29 -12.17 22.74
C LYS A 18 -4.52 -10.95 21.87
N LEU A 19 -4.65 -9.80 22.53
CA LEU A 19 -4.47 -8.48 21.92
C LEU A 19 -3.21 -8.53 21.06
N HIS A 20 -3.33 -8.19 19.78
CA HIS A 20 -2.20 -8.16 18.87
C HIS A 20 -1.18 -7.12 19.37
N ALA A 21 -0.09 -7.65 19.94
CA ALA A 21 1.13 -6.99 20.45
C ALA A 21 0.93 -5.92 21.55
N TYR A 22 1.64 -6.09 22.68
CA TYR A 22 1.94 -4.99 23.57
C TYR A 22 2.70 -3.93 22.78
N GLN A 23 2.10 -2.75 22.62
CA GLN A 23 2.78 -1.62 22.02
C GLN A 23 3.81 -1.11 23.03
N LEU A 24 5.09 -1.34 22.73
CA LEU A 24 6.19 -0.69 23.44
C LEU A 24 6.15 0.79 23.10
N LEU A 25 5.63 1.60 24.03
CA LEU A 25 5.72 3.04 23.99
C LEU A 25 6.98 3.47 24.74
N PRO A 26 7.80 4.39 24.19
CA PRO A 26 8.85 5.02 24.98
C PRO A 26 8.22 5.78 26.15
N GLU A 27 8.80 5.65 27.34
CA GLU A 27 8.34 6.33 28.57
C GLU A 27 8.32 7.86 28.40
N ASN A 28 9.28 8.38 27.63
CA ASN A 28 9.35 9.77 27.21
C ASN A 28 9.51 9.82 25.69
N PRO A 29 8.42 9.89 24.90
CA PRO A 29 8.56 10.08 23.46
C PRO A 29 9.30 11.41 23.24
N PRO A 30 10.29 11.46 22.34
CA PRO A 30 10.86 12.74 21.95
C PRO A 30 9.75 13.63 21.41
N ALA A 31 9.96 14.96 21.44
CA ALA A 31 9.03 15.91 20.83
C ALA A 31 8.71 15.45 19.41
N SER A 32 7.52 14.89 19.27
CA SER A 32 7.02 14.25 18.06
C SER A 32 5.65 14.82 17.83
N GLU A 33 5.35 15.07 16.57
CA GLU A 33 4.07 15.61 16.18
C GLU A 33 3.03 14.49 16.30
N VAL A 34 2.00 14.74 17.11
CA VAL A 34 0.84 13.86 17.18
C VAL A 34 -0.03 14.12 15.96
N ILE A 35 0.00 13.19 15.02
CA ILE A 35 -0.74 13.29 13.75
C ILE A 35 -2.04 12.48 13.76
N GLY A 36 -2.31 11.73 14.84
CA GLY A 36 -3.55 11.00 15.03
C GLY A 36 -3.81 10.63 16.49
N LYS A 37 -5.09 10.60 16.87
CA LYS A 37 -5.57 10.19 18.20
C LYS A 37 -6.69 9.16 18.07
N LEU A 38 -6.80 8.28 19.07
CA LEU A 38 -7.98 7.43 19.26
C LEU A 38 -9.18 8.29 19.65
N LEU A 39 -10.39 7.74 19.53
CA LEU A 39 -11.61 8.40 20.00
C LEU A 39 -11.58 8.69 21.51
N SER A 40 -10.81 7.92 22.28
CA SER A 40 -10.55 8.17 23.70
C SER A 40 -9.64 9.39 23.97
N GLY A 41 -9.09 10.01 22.92
CA GLY A 41 -8.17 11.15 23.02
C GLY A 41 -6.69 10.78 23.15
N GLN A 42 -6.36 9.49 23.35
CA GLN A 42 -4.98 9.00 23.41
C GLN A 42 -4.29 9.13 22.06
N SER A 43 -3.00 9.50 22.04
CA SER A 43 -2.19 9.54 20.82
C SER A 43 -2.09 8.15 20.17
N ALA A 44 -2.33 8.09 18.87
CA ALA A 44 -2.37 6.84 18.10
C ALA A 44 -1.41 6.83 16.91
N ALA A 45 -0.97 7.99 16.43
CA ALA A 45 0.01 8.09 15.37
C ALA A 45 0.95 9.27 15.63
N LEU A 46 2.24 9.02 15.44
CA LEU A 46 3.32 9.95 15.73
C LEU A 46 4.19 10.13 14.49
N PHE A 47 4.63 11.36 14.27
CA PHE A 47 5.60 11.71 13.23
C PHE A 47 6.79 12.45 13.84
N GLN A 48 7.99 12.11 13.39
CA GLN A 48 9.20 12.81 13.78
C GLN A 48 10.12 12.99 12.58
N LYS A 49 10.49 14.24 12.29
CA LYS A 49 11.56 14.56 11.34
C LYS A 49 12.90 14.57 12.10
N ARG A 50 13.89 13.85 11.57
CA ARG A 50 15.28 13.85 12.05
C ARG A 50 16.20 14.38 10.95
N ALA A 51 17.47 14.60 11.28
CA ALA A 51 18.46 15.09 10.31
C ALA A 51 18.63 14.14 9.10
N THR A 52 18.57 12.83 9.32
CA THR A 52 18.85 11.80 8.29
C THR A 52 17.65 10.97 7.88
N CYS A 53 16.53 11.06 8.59
CA CYS A 53 15.36 10.22 8.33
C CYS A 53 14.08 10.88 8.85
N GLN A 54 12.95 10.29 8.46
CA GLN A 54 11.66 10.57 9.04
C GLN A 54 11.14 9.29 9.70
N LEU A 55 10.55 9.42 10.88
CA LEU A 55 9.94 8.30 11.58
C LEU A 55 8.44 8.50 11.62
N PHE A 56 7.72 7.43 11.27
CA PHE A 56 6.29 7.31 11.44
C PHE A 56 6.02 6.10 12.34
N TRP A 57 5.16 6.30 13.33
CA TRP A 57 4.68 5.22 14.19
C TRP A 57 3.16 5.28 14.29
N SER A 58 2.51 4.12 14.35
CA SER A 58 1.07 4.00 14.50
C SER A 58 0.71 2.84 15.42
N ALA A 59 -0.17 3.13 16.38
CA ALA A 59 -0.88 2.17 17.21
C ALA A 59 -2.00 1.44 16.44
N ALA A 60 -2.48 2.02 15.34
CA ALA A 60 -3.60 1.48 14.58
C ALA A 60 -3.09 0.43 13.56
N PRO A 61 -3.58 -0.82 13.62
CA PRO A 61 -3.29 -1.81 12.59
C PRO A 61 -3.97 -1.43 11.27
N GLY A 62 -3.43 -1.93 10.15
CA GLY A 62 -4.07 -1.81 8.84
C GLY A 62 -4.11 -0.37 8.30
N LEU A 63 -2.94 0.27 8.19
CA LEU A 63 -2.85 1.60 7.58
C LEU A 63 -3.48 1.61 6.18
N LYS A 64 -4.37 2.57 5.93
CA LYS A 64 -5.07 2.65 4.65
C LYS A 64 -4.09 3.05 3.53
N PRO A 65 -4.28 2.55 2.29
CA PRO A 65 -3.39 2.87 1.16
C PRO A 65 -3.12 4.37 0.92
N PRO A 66 -4.08 5.30 1.06
CA PRO A 66 -3.80 6.73 0.95
C PRO A 66 -2.75 7.23 1.95
N LEU A 67 -2.77 6.72 3.19
CA LEU A 67 -1.79 7.11 4.19
C LEU A 67 -0.39 6.57 3.86
N LEU A 68 -0.31 5.30 3.41
CA LEU A 68 0.95 4.72 2.96
C LEU A 68 1.53 5.49 1.77
N ARG A 69 0.68 5.94 0.85
CA ARG A 69 1.07 6.78 -0.29
C ARG A 69 1.65 8.12 0.17
N GLU A 70 1.01 8.80 1.12
CA GLU A 70 1.53 10.06 1.68
C GLU A 70 2.90 9.88 2.36
N LEU A 71 3.10 8.78 3.08
CA LEU A 71 4.40 8.45 3.66
C LEU A 71 5.47 8.24 2.58
N ALA A 72 5.12 7.52 1.50
CA ALA A 72 6.00 7.32 0.36
C ALA A 72 6.39 8.65 -0.32
N VAL A 73 5.41 9.52 -0.58
CA VAL A 73 5.65 10.87 -1.15
C VAL A 73 6.61 11.68 -0.30
N ARG A 74 6.41 11.70 1.04
CA ARG A 74 7.28 12.42 1.97
C ARG A 74 8.69 11.85 2.06
N ALA A 75 8.85 10.56 1.78
CA ALA A 75 10.14 9.90 1.65
C ALA A 75 10.81 10.12 0.28
N GLY A 76 10.19 10.87 -0.63
CA GLY A 76 10.69 11.09 -1.99
C GLY A 76 10.48 9.90 -2.93
N ILE A 77 9.66 8.93 -2.54
CA ILE A 77 9.33 7.77 -3.38
C ILE A 77 8.28 8.23 -4.41
N PRO A 78 8.53 8.02 -5.72
CA PRO A 78 7.56 8.41 -6.74
C PRO A 78 6.27 7.60 -6.64
N VAL A 79 5.13 8.27 -6.85
CA VAL A 79 3.82 7.63 -6.90
C VAL A 79 3.52 7.20 -8.33
N LEU A 80 3.36 5.90 -8.53
CA LEU A 80 3.00 5.33 -9.82
C LEU A 80 1.48 5.30 -10.05
N SER A 81 0.68 5.20 -8.99
CA SER A 81 -0.78 5.21 -9.12
C SER A 81 -1.48 5.80 -7.90
N THR A 82 -2.60 6.48 -8.15
CA THR A 82 -3.48 7.05 -7.14
C THR A 82 -4.68 6.16 -6.85
N THR A 83 -4.94 5.15 -7.68
CA THR A 83 -5.93 4.11 -7.38
C THR A 83 -5.35 3.22 -6.27
N ASN A 84 -6.15 2.86 -5.26
CA ASN A 84 -5.69 2.16 -4.05
C ASN A 84 -5.39 0.67 -4.30
N ASP A 85 -4.74 0.39 -5.42
CA ASP A 85 -4.35 -0.93 -5.91
C ASP A 85 -2.94 -1.29 -5.37
N GLY A 86 -2.62 -2.58 -5.41
CA GLY A 86 -1.28 -3.04 -5.03
C GLY A 86 -0.27 -2.69 -6.11
N ILE A 87 0.81 -2.00 -5.75
CA ILE A 87 1.88 -1.62 -6.68
C ILE A 87 3.18 -2.29 -6.25
N TYR A 88 3.87 -2.87 -7.22
CA TYR A 88 5.21 -3.43 -7.08
C TYR A 88 6.10 -2.75 -8.12
N ALA A 89 7.24 -2.19 -7.73
CA ALA A 89 8.13 -1.53 -8.67
C ALA A 89 9.58 -1.68 -8.24
N GLY A 90 10.44 -2.02 -9.19
CA GLY A 90 11.87 -2.22 -8.96
C GLY A 90 12.51 -3.03 -10.09
N CYS A 91 13.83 -2.88 -10.24
CA CYS A 91 14.64 -3.66 -11.18
C CYS A 91 14.12 -3.66 -12.63
N GLY A 92 13.52 -2.56 -13.10
CA GLY A 92 12.99 -2.43 -14.46
C GLY A 92 11.55 -2.93 -14.67
N PHE A 93 10.89 -3.41 -13.62
CA PHE A 93 9.51 -3.89 -13.67
C PHE A 93 8.56 -2.99 -12.89
N ILE A 94 7.33 -2.90 -13.37
CA ILE A 94 6.20 -2.32 -12.63
C ILE A 94 5.02 -3.28 -12.68
N GLY A 95 4.55 -3.74 -11.53
CA GLY A 95 3.35 -4.56 -11.39
C GLY A 95 2.21 -3.78 -10.73
N ILE A 96 1.01 -3.95 -11.25
CA ILE A 96 -0.23 -3.46 -10.63
C ILE A 96 -1.19 -4.63 -10.40
N HIS A 97 -1.74 -4.72 -9.19
CA HIS A 97 -2.75 -5.68 -8.79
C HIS A 97 -4.03 -4.97 -8.36
N ALA A 98 -5.10 -5.14 -9.13
CA ALA A 98 -6.34 -4.40 -8.96
C ALA A 98 -7.11 -4.82 -7.71
N HIS A 99 -7.26 -3.90 -6.76
CA HIS A 99 -8.12 -4.05 -5.60
C HIS A 99 -9.62 -3.90 -5.94
N SER A 100 -9.92 -3.19 -7.02
CA SER A 100 -11.28 -2.94 -7.53
C SER A 100 -11.33 -2.99 -9.05
N ASP A 101 -12.51 -3.25 -9.60
CA ASP A 101 -12.79 -3.07 -11.03
C ASP A 101 -12.63 -1.59 -11.43
N GLY A 102 -12.26 -1.36 -12.69
CA GLY A 102 -12.33 -0.04 -13.30
C GLY A 102 -11.10 0.34 -14.12
N LEU A 103 -11.02 1.62 -14.47
CA LEU A 103 -9.84 2.20 -15.12
C LEU A 103 -8.74 2.40 -14.09
N LYS A 104 -7.56 1.91 -14.41
CA LYS A 104 -6.33 2.02 -13.62
C LYS A 104 -5.34 2.83 -14.41
N THR A 105 -4.80 3.86 -13.78
CA THR A 105 -3.81 4.75 -14.38
C THR A 105 -2.48 4.55 -13.67
N LEU A 106 -1.45 4.30 -14.47
CA LEU A 106 -0.09 4.05 -14.02
C LEU A 106 0.84 5.07 -14.67
N ARG A 107 1.48 5.89 -13.84
CA ARG A 107 2.57 6.78 -14.23
C ARG A 107 3.86 5.98 -14.32
N LEU A 108 4.61 6.18 -15.39
CA LEU A 108 5.89 5.54 -15.65
C LEU A 108 7.04 6.49 -15.29
N LEU A 109 8.17 5.93 -14.88
CA LEU A 109 9.35 6.69 -14.43
C LEU A 109 10.54 6.62 -15.39
N GLY A 110 10.37 5.97 -16.55
CA GLY A 110 11.42 5.81 -17.53
C GLY A 110 10.95 6.15 -18.94
N ASP A 111 11.92 6.35 -19.81
CA ASP A 111 11.77 6.94 -21.14
C ASP A 111 11.57 5.87 -22.23
N GLY A 112 11.76 4.60 -21.86
CA GLY A 112 11.66 3.44 -22.74
C GLY A 112 10.25 3.19 -23.29
N ALA A 113 10.14 2.24 -24.20
CA ALA A 113 8.86 1.75 -24.70
C ALA A 113 8.25 0.80 -23.65
N PRO A 114 7.09 1.13 -23.06
CA PRO A 114 6.45 0.23 -22.11
C PRO A 114 5.87 -0.99 -22.83
N ARG A 115 6.04 -2.17 -22.24
CA ARG A 115 5.39 -3.40 -22.70
C ARG A 115 4.80 -4.17 -21.53
N GLU A 116 3.55 -4.62 -21.68
CA GLU A 116 2.85 -5.45 -20.70
C GLU A 116 3.13 -6.92 -20.98
N LEU A 117 3.68 -7.65 -20.01
CA LEU A 117 4.26 -8.97 -20.22
C LEU A 117 3.26 -10.11 -20.40
N LEU A 118 2.01 -9.95 -19.95
CA LEU A 118 1.01 -11.04 -19.98
C LEU A 118 0.20 -11.06 -21.29
N SER A 119 -0.02 -9.89 -21.87
CA SER A 119 -0.81 -9.66 -23.09
C SER A 119 0.03 -9.21 -24.28
N ASP A 120 1.31 -8.88 -24.05
CA ASP A 120 2.25 -8.32 -25.02
C ASP A 120 1.79 -6.99 -25.64
N MET A 121 0.85 -6.30 -24.98
CA MET A 121 0.47 -4.94 -25.35
C MET A 121 1.66 -4.01 -25.12
N ALA A 122 1.96 -3.17 -26.11
CA ALA A 122 3.06 -2.23 -26.04
C ALA A 122 2.59 -0.79 -26.30
N TRP A 123 3.35 0.16 -25.77
CA TRP A 123 3.16 1.59 -25.97
C TRP A 123 4.43 2.18 -26.60
N PRO A 124 4.32 3.32 -27.31
CA PRO A 124 5.48 4.02 -27.84
C PRO A 124 6.47 4.44 -26.74
N ALA A 125 7.74 4.56 -27.09
CA ALA A 125 8.75 5.18 -26.24
C ALA A 125 8.34 6.61 -25.82
N GLY A 126 8.75 7.02 -24.63
CA GLY A 126 8.36 8.31 -24.04
C GLY A 126 6.93 8.36 -23.49
N THR A 127 6.19 7.24 -23.51
CA THR A 127 4.90 7.15 -22.81
C THR A 127 5.12 7.32 -21.31
N SER A 128 4.54 8.37 -20.73
CA SER A 128 4.67 8.69 -19.30
C SER A 128 3.51 8.17 -18.45
N GLU A 129 2.42 7.77 -19.08
CA GLU A 129 1.21 7.28 -18.41
C GLU A 129 0.50 6.22 -19.25
N ILE A 130 0.08 5.14 -18.58
CA ILE A 130 -0.76 4.09 -19.16
C ILE A 130 -2.09 4.07 -18.41
N THR A 131 -3.19 4.04 -19.16
CA THR A 131 -4.52 3.78 -18.60
C THR A 131 -5.09 2.50 -19.21
N LEU A 132 -5.51 1.58 -18.35
CA LEU A 132 -6.13 0.32 -18.76
C LEU A 132 -7.32 -0.03 -17.89
N ARG A 133 -8.27 -0.78 -18.44
CA ARG A 133 -9.39 -1.33 -17.66
C ARG A 133 -8.95 -2.66 -17.04
N MET A 134 -9.12 -2.78 -15.73
CA MET A 134 -8.82 -4.00 -14.98
C MET A 134 -10.04 -4.47 -14.18
N ARG A 135 -10.13 -5.78 -13.94
CA ARG A 135 -11.06 -6.40 -13.00
C ARG A 135 -10.38 -6.57 -11.64
N LYS A 136 -11.15 -6.61 -10.56
CA LYS A 136 -10.67 -6.92 -9.22
C LYS A 136 -9.95 -8.26 -9.21
N GLY A 137 -8.78 -8.30 -8.59
CA GLY A 137 -7.89 -9.47 -8.52
C GLY A 137 -7.01 -9.64 -9.75
N GLU A 138 -7.18 -8.82 -10.78
CA GLU A 138 -6.34 -8.88 -11.97
C GLU A 138 -4.96 -8.26 -11.72
N THR A 139 -3.93 -8.90 -12.28
CA THR A 139 -2.55 -8.40 -12.25
C THR A 139 -2.08 -8.08 -13.66
N ARG A 140 -1.30 -7.01 -13.78
CA ARG A 140 -0.57 -6.63 -15.00
C ARG A 140 0.86 -6.28 -14.64
N ILE A 141 1.79 -6.63 -15.53
CA ILE A 141 3.22 -6.46 -15.29
C ILE A 141 3.82 -5.78 -16.51
N PHE A 142 4.55 -4.69 -16.29
CA PHE A 142 5.14 -3.86 -17.30
C PHE A 142 6.67 -3.89 -17.19
N VAL A 143 7.33 -3.82 -18.34
CA VAL A 143 8.76 -3.54 -18.48
C VAL A 143 8.96 -2.29 -19.33
N MET A 144 10.10 -1.64 -19.15
CA MET A 144 10.55 -0.54 -20.01
C MET A 144 11.68 -1.06 -20.90
N GLU A 145 11.51 -0.97 -22.22
CA GLU A 145 12.51 -1.38 -23.22
C GLU A 145 13.22 -0.19 -23.86
#